data_AF-A0A6P4EYB1-F1
#
_entry.id   AF-A0A6P4EYB1-F1
#
_cell.length_a   1.000
_cell.length_b   1.000
_cell.length_c   1.000
_cell.angle_alpha   90.00
_cell.angle_beta   90.00
_cell.angle_gamma   90.00
#
_symmetry.space_group_name_H-M   'P 1'
#
loop_
_entity.id
_entity.type
_entity.pdbx_description
1 polymer ?
#
loop_
_entity_poly.entity_id
_entity_poly.type
_entity_poly.pdbx_seq_one_letter_code
_entity_poly.pdbx_strand_id
1 'polypeptide(L)'
;MGATASCKKSNGSGYPEHDDPSYRKCQELKMERWIQMHYQIKQREQALAIAQHRELFYWLSGFYLSAVYGCASYYQRVKRVSALAPLLPLTFVVGYYTDWAYGSKLHRIQVF
;
A
#
# COMPACT_ATOMS: atom_id res chain seq x y z
N MET A 1 8.79 -30.24 71.41
CA MET A 1 7.66 -29.81 70.55
C MET A 1 8.20 -28.79 69.55
N GLY A 2 8.69 -29.24 68.39
CA GLY A 2 9.19 -28.36 67.33
C GLY A 2 8.32 -28.56 66.10
N ALA A 3 7.44 -27.59 65.85
CA ALA A 3 6.48 -27.65 64.76
C ALA A 3 7.19 -27.45 63.41
N THR A 4 6.80 -28.31 62.48
CA THR A 4 7.14 -28.37 61.06
C THR A 4 7.07 -27.03 60.33
N ALA A 5 8.12 -26.66 59.61
CA ALA A 5 8.04 -25.71 58.50
C ALA A 5 8.48 -26.44 57.22
N SER A 6 7.53 -27.16 56.62
CA SER A 6 7.67 -27.77 55.32
C SER A 6 7.81 -26.65 54.27
N CYS A 7 9.01 -26.49 53.73
CA CYS A 7 9.29 -25.60 52.61
C CYS A 7 8.47 -26.07 51.40
N LYS A 8 7.35 -25.40 51.18
CA LYS A 8 6.46 -25.63 50.04
C LYS A 8 7.18 -25.12 48.80
N LYS A 9 7.95 -26.00 48.16
CA LYS A 9 8.52 -25.78 46.83
C LYS A 9 7.35 -25.66 45.85
N SER A 10 6.88 -24.43 45.61
CA SER A 10 5.93 -24.16 44.54
C SER A 10 6.68 -24.36 43.22
N ASN A 11 6.37 -25.48 42.58
CA ASN A 11 6.60 -25.65 41.15
C ASN A 11 5.83 -24.53 40.42
N GLY A 12 6.52 -23.43 40.15
CA GLY A 12 6.01 -22.33 39.34
C GLY A 12 6.15 -22.73 37.88
N SER A 13 5.02 -23.09 37.27
CA SER A 13 4.82 -23.21 35.83
C SER A 13 5.50 -22.05 35.08
N GLY A 14 6.27 -22.37 34.05
CA GLY A 14 7.10 -21.44 33.29
C GLY A 14 6.32 -20.50 32.37
N TYR A 15 5.56 -19.57 32.95
CA TYR A 15 5.08 -18.35 32.28
C TYR A 15 5.09 -17.20 33.31
N PRO A 16 5.65 -16.02 33.00
CA PRO A 16 5.60 -14.88 33.91
C PRO A 16 4.14 -14.50 34.20
N GLU A 17 3.83 -14.26 35.47
CA GLU A 17 2.50 -13.95 35.98
C GLU A 17 1.99 -12.68 35.28
N HIS A 18 0.82 -12.76 34.63
CA HIS A 18 0.28 -11.68 33.78
C HIS A 18 -0.03 -10.39 34.57
N ASP A 19 -0.18 -10.51 35.88
CA ASP A 19 -0.60 -9.43 36.78
C ASP A 19 0.58 -8.73 37.48
N ASP A 20 1.83 -9.12 37.15
CA ASP A 20 3.02 -8.40 37.60
C ASP A 20 3.01 -6.96 37.04
N PRO A 21 3.25 -5.92 37.88
CA PRO A 21 3.23 -4.52 37.45
C PRO A 21 4.25 -4.25 36.33
N SER A 22 5.35 -5.00 36.30
CA SER A 22 6.40 -4.97 35.28
C SER A 22 5.91 -5.47 33.92
N TYR A 23 5.03 -6.47 33.87
CA TYR A 23 4.48 -7.03 32.63
C TYR A 23 3.54 -6.02 31.95
N ARG A 24 2.69 -5.34 32.71
CA ARG A 24 1.79 -4.30 32.19
C ARG A 24 2.56 -3.15 31.56
N LYS A 25 3.64 -2.70 32.20
CA LYS A 25 4.54 -1.66 31.65
C LYS A 25 5.20 -2.09 30.34
N CYS A 26 5.64 -3.34 30.24
CA CYS A 26 6.16 -3.89 28.99
C CYS A 26 5.09 -3.93 27.87
N GLN A 27 3.83 -4.24 28.20
CA GLN A 27 2.72 -4.25 27.23
C GLN A 27 2.39 -2.83 26.73
N GLU A 28 2.33 -1.86 27.65
CA GLU A 28 2.14 -0.44 27.33
C GLU A 28 3.24 0.05 26.36
N LEU A 29 4.51 -0.18 26.70
CA LEU A 29 5.65 0.21 25.85
C LEU A 29 5.66 -0.48 24.47
N LYS A 30 5.25 -1.75 24.41
CA LYS A 30 5.10 -2.47 23.14
C LYS A 30 4.00 -1.87 22.29
N MET A 31 2.86 -1.53 22.88
CA MET A 31 1.72 -0.92 22.18
C MET A 31 2.08 0.46 21.63
N GLU A 32 2.74 1.31 22.44
CA GLU A 32 3.19 2.64 22.02
C GLU A 32 4.13 2.58 20.80
N ARG A 33 5.14 1.70 20.83
CA ARG A 33 6.05 1.51 19.70
C ARG A 33 5.35 0.92 18.48
N TRP A 34 4.41 -0.01 18.68
CA TRP A 34 3.65 -0.62 17.59
C TRP A 34 2.80 0.41 16.85
N ILE A 35 2.14 1.32 17.58
CA ILE A 35 1.37 2.44 17.02
C ILE A 35 2.29 3.40 16.25
N GLN A 36 3.45 3.74 16.82
CA GLN A 36 4.43 4.62 16.17
C GLN A 36 4.96 4.01 14.85
N MET A 37 5.29 2.72 14.85
CA MET A 37 5.74 2.00 13.65
C MET A 37 4.62 1.91 12.61
N HIS A 38 3.38 1.63 13.03
CA HIS A 38 2.22 1.61 12.13
C HIS A 38 2.01 2.94 11.41
N TYR A 39 2.20 4.05 12.14
CA TYR A 39 2.08 5.38 11.54
C TYR A 39 3.14 5.61 10.46
N GLN A 40 4.39 5.24 10.72
CA GLN A 40 5.47 5.37 9.74
C GLN A 40 5.28 4.46 8.52
N ILE A 41 4.80 3.23 8.70
CA ILE A 41 4.50 2.32 7.60
C ILE A 41 3.38 2.88 6.73
N LYS A 42 2.28 3.36 7.32
CA LYS A 42 1.17 3.97 6.58
C LYS A 42 1.63 5.15 5.71
N GLN A 43 2.48 6.02 6.24
CA GLN A 43 3.03 7.13 5.47
C GLN A 43 3.88 6.65 4.28
N ARG A 44 4.67 5.58 4.47
CA ARG A 44 5.51 5.00 3.42
C ARG A 44 4.68 4.28 2.36
N GLU A 45 3.64 3.55 2.75
CA GLU A 45 2.70 2.89 1.85
C GLU A 45 1.98 3.91 0.96
N GLN A 46 1.57 5.05 1.53
CA GLN A 46 1.00 6.16 0.75
C GLN A 46 1.99 6.71 -0.28
N ALA A 47 3.26 6.91 0.11
CA ALA A 47 4.30 7.36 -0.82
C ALA A 47 4.60 6.32 -1.92
N LEU A 48 4.58 5.03 -1.58
CA LEU A 48 4.85 3.94 -2.52
C LEU A 48 3.70 3.75 -3.52
N ALA A 49 2.45 3.86 -3.07
CA ALA A 49 1.29 3.86 -3.97
C ALA A 49 1.40 4.98 -5.02
N ILE A 50 1.79 6.19 -4.60
CA ILE A 50 1.99 7.33 -5.51
C ILE A 50 3.10 7.06 -6.54
N ALA A 51 4.19 6.41 -6.13
CA ALA A 51 5.28 6.06 -7.05
C ALA A 51 4.84 5.00 -8.08
N GLN A 52 4.13 3.97 -7.63
CA GLN A 52 3.63 2.89 -8.49
C GLN A 52 2.67 3.40 -9.57
N HIS A 53 1.78 4.34 -9.22
CA HIS A 53 0.88 4.94 -10.21
C HIS A 53 1.62 5.71 -11.31
N ARG A 54 2.76 6.34 -11.01
CA ARG A 54 3.57 7.06 -12.02
C ARG A 54 4.22 6.10 -13.01
N GLU A 55 4.81 5.02 -12.52
CA GLU A 55 5.46 4.01 -13.36
C GLU A 55 4.47 3.35 -14.31
N LEU A 56 3.28 2.97 -13.80
CA LEU A 56 2.19 2.45 -14.62
C LEU A 56 1.76 3.45 -15.69
N PHE A 57 1.60 4.73 -15.35
CA PHE A 57 1.24 5.76 -16.32
C PHE A 57 2.29 5.91 -17.43
N TYR A 58 3.58 5.94 -17.10
CA TYR A 58 4.64 6.00 -18.11
C TYR A 58 4.62 4.77 -19.03
N TRP A 59 4.48 3.57 -18.46
CA TRP A 59 4.44 2.33 -19.23
C TRP A 59 3.23 2.27 -20.17
N LEU A 60 2.06 2.65 -19.66
CA LEU A 60 0.81 2.69 -20.42
C LEU A 60 0.84 3.75 -21.52
N SER A 61 1.45 4.91 -21.25
CA SER A 61 1.61 5.99 -22.23
C SER A 61 2.51 5.58 -23.41
N GLY A 62 3.57 4.81 -23.15
CA GLY A 62 4.43 4.28 -24.22
C GLY A 62 3.67 3.33 -25.14
N PHE A 63 2.85 2.44 -24.57
CA PHE A 63 1.98 1.55 -25.34
C PHE A 63 0.88 2.31 -26.09
N TYR A 64 0.32 3.36 -25.48
CA TYR A 64 -0.66 4.22 -26.13
C TYR A 64 -0.07 4.92 -27.35
N LEU A 65 1.12 5.52 -27.23
CA LEU A 65 1.80 6.17 -28.34
C LEU A 65 2.11 5.17 -29.46
N SER A 66 2.65 3.99 -29.13
CA SER A 66 2.93 2.98 -30.15
C SER A 66 1.67 2.47 -30.85
N ALA A 67 0.57 2.28 -30.12
CA ALA A 67 -0.73 1.91 -30.68
C ALA A 67 -1.32 3.00 -31.58
N VAL A 68 -1.19 4.28 -31.20
CA VAL A 68 -1.61 5.43 -32.01
C VAL A 68 -0.79 5.50 -33.30
N TYR A 69 0.54 5.36 -33.24
CA TYR A 69 1.39 5.33 -34.44
C TYR A 69 1.07 4.16 -35.37
N GLY A 70 0.83 2.97 -34.81
CA GLY A 70 0.40 1.78 -35.56
C GLY A 70 -0.95 1.99 -36.24
N CYS A 71 -1.95 2.48 -35.50
CA CYS A 71 -3.28 2.77 -36.04
C CYS A 71 -3.25 3.90 -37.07
N ALA A 72 -2.45 4.95 -36.88
CA ALA A 72 -2.33 6.05 -37.83
C ALA A 72 -1.76 5.55 -39.18
N SER A 73 -0.70 4.74 -39.12
CA SER A 73 -0.09 4.14 -40.31
C SER A 73 -1.05 3.17 -41.02
N TYR A 74 -1.84 2.42 -40.27
CA TYR A 74 -2.83 1.49 -40.81
C TYR A 74 -4.07 2.20 -41.38
N TYR A 75 -4.53 3.26 -40.73
CA TYR A 75 -5.65 4.09 -41.19
C TYR A 75 -5.34 4.76 -42.53
N GLN A 76 -4.11 5.24 -42.72
CA GLN A 76 -3.66 5.78 -44.01
C GLN A 76 -3.76 4.77 -45.16
N ARG A 77 -3.56 3.47 -44.89
CA ARG A 77 -3.63 2.42 -45.91
C ARG A 77 -5.04 1.91 -46.16
N VAL A 78 -5.87 1.79 -45.13
CA VAL A 78 -7.18 1.11 -45.22
C VAL A 78 -8.35 2.10 -45.35
N LYS A 79 -8.19 3.37 -44.94
CA LYS A 79 -9.23 4.42 -44.91
C LYS A 79 -10.57 3.99 -44.27
N ARG A 80 -10.59 2.92 -43.46
CA ARG A 80 -11.78 2.44 -42.74
C ARG A 80 -11.73 2.86 -41.28
N VAL A 81 -12.86 3.36 -40.79
CA VAL A 81 -13.08 3.74 -39.38
C VAL A 81 -12.92 2.53 -38.44
N SER A 82 -13.14 1.31 -38.93
CA SER A 82 -12.89 0.07 -38.18
C SER A 82 -11.44 -0.09 -37.71
N ALA A 83 -10.47 0.58 -38.33
CA ALA A 83 -9.08 0.60 -37.85
C ALA A 83 -8.91 1.31 -36.49
N LEU A 84 -9.88 2.13 -36.07
CA LEU A 84 -9.90 2.82 -34.79
C LEU A 84 -10.61 2.03 -33.69
N ALA A 85 -11.20 0.87 -34.02
CA ALA A 85 -11.86 0.00 -33.05
C ALA A 85 -10.97 -0.37 -31.84
N PRO A 86 -9.66 -0.70 -31.99
CA PRO A 86 -8.81 -0.99 -30.84
C PRO A 86 -8.36 0.25 -30.06
N LEU A 87 -8.47 1.46 -30.64
CA LEU A 87 -8.14 2.70 -29.95
C LEU A 87 -9.19 3.09 -28.90
N LEU A 88 -10.48 2.79 -29.12
CA LEU A 88 -11.52 3.08 -28.13
C LEU A 88 -11.32 2.38 -26.76
N PRO A 89 -11.15 1.05 -26.68
CA PRO A 89 -10.90 0.39 -25.40
C PRO A 89 -9.54 0.80 -24.81
N LEU A 90 -8.53 1.05 -25.66
CA LEU A 90 -7.20 1.41 -25.20
C LEU A 90 -7.16 2.85 -24.64
N THR A 91 -7.81 3.81 -25.31
CA THR A 91 -8.01 5.18 -24.81
C THR A 91 -8.82 5.20 -23.53
N PHE A 92 -9.85 4.35 -23.41
CA PHE A 92 -10.66 4.25 -22.19
C PHE A 92 -9.84 3.78 -20.99
N VAL A 93 -9.05 2.71 -21.16
CA VAL A 93 -8.17 2.19 -20.12
C VAL A 93 -7.12 3.24 -19.72
N VAL A 94 -6.47 3.88 -20.70
CA VAL A 94 -5.48 4.93 -20.45
C VAL A 94 -6.10 6.12 -19.74
N GLY A 95 -7.27 6.58 -20.19
CA GLY A 95 -8.07 7.64 -19.59
C GLY A 95 -8.39 7.38 -18.13
N TYR A 96 -8.85 6.17 -17.81
CA TYR A 96 -9.13 5.72 -16.45
C TYR A 96 -7.89 5.76 -15.55
N TYR A 97 -6.76 5.24 -16.03
CA TYR A 97 -5.52 5.27 -15.26
C TYR A 97 -4.96 6.69 -15.11
N THR A 98 -5.11 7.56 -16.10
CA THR A 98 -4.79 8.98 -15.93
C THR A 98 -5.65 9.61 -14.86
N ASP A 99 -6.97 9.43 -14.88
CA ASP A 99 -7.85 10.02 -13.87
C ASP A 99 -7.46 9.60 -12.44
N TRP A 100 -7.15 8.31 -12.26
CA TRP A 100 -6.61 7.79 -10.99
C TRP A 100 -5.23 8.37 -10.61
N ALA A 101 -4.31 8.50 -11.57
CA ALA A 101 -2.97 9.04 -11.34
C ALA A 101 -2.97 10.57 -11.11
N TYR A 102 -3.96 11.29 -11.66
CA TYR A 102 -4.15 12.72 -11.46
C TYR A 102 -4.97 13.04 -10.20
N GLY A 103 -5.89 12.17 -9.77
CA GLY A 103 -6.67 12.34 -8.54
C GLY A 103 -5.80 12.46 -7.27
N SER A 104 -4.64 11.81 -7.25
CA SER A 104 -3.67 11.92 -6.15
C SER A 104 -2.82 13.21 -6.21
N LYS A 105 -2.77 13.93 -7.34
CA LYS A 105 -2.15 15.28 -7.39
C LYS A 105 -2.98 16.34 -6.65
N LEU A 106 -4.30 16.17 -6.51
CA LEU A 106 -5.15 17.09 -5.75
C LEU A 106 -4.84 17.09 -4.25
N HIS A 107 -4.36 15.97 -3.71
CA HIS A 107 -3.99 15.86 -2.29
C HIS A 107 -2.84 16.81 -1.89
N ARG A 108 -2.10 17.36 -2.87
CA ARG A 108 -1.01 18.32 -2.66
C ARG A 108 -1.44 19.79 -2.83
N ILE A 109 -2.58 20.06 -3.46
CA ILE A 109 -3.08 21.42 -3.74
C ILE A 109 -3.95 21.94 -2.58
N GLN A 110 -4.51 21.06 -1.74
CA GLN A 110 -5.21 21.45 -0.51
C GLN A 110 -4.31 21.76 0.70
N VAL A 111 -2.98 21.71 0.54
CA VAL A 111 -2.00 22.00 1.62
C VAL A 111 -1.31 23.36 1.39
N PHE A 112 -1.99 24.30 0.74
CA PHE A 112 -1.61 25.72 0.71
C PHE A 112 -2.77 26.59 1.16
#